data_AF-A0A0F5ZQ07-F1
#
_entry.id   AF-A0A0F5ZQ07-F1
#
_cell.length_a   1.000
_cell.length_b   1.000
_cell.length_c   1.000
_cell.angle_alpha   90.00
_cell.angle_beta   90.00
_cell.angle_gamma   90.00
#
_symmetry.space_group_name_H-M   'P 1'
#
loop_
_entity.id
_entity.type
_entity.pdbx_description
1 polymer ?
#
loop_
_entity_poly.entity_id
_entity_poly.type
_entity_poly.pdbx_seq_one_letter_code
_entity_poly.pdbx_strand_id
1 'polypeptide(L)'
;MRTASIHRRRITPSVLYPGTPVLLMTTLNDDGSSNISPLSSFWALGNRVVLGLGTQGQGYRNLQLRSECVLNFPSSAQAAQVEAIARATGCNPVPTAKQAMGYVHVRDKFALGGFTAVVSTHVAPMAIAECPLQVEATVMAMHPPGEDDGQGFVIVEGRIRCVHAHEDITVDGTQHIDVTRWKPLIYLFRHYLGVSAPVGRNFRAETPMRLPA
;
A
#
# COMPACT_ATOMS: atom_id res chain seq x y z
N MET A 1 -37.40 -15.99 18.47
CA MET A 1 -36.65 -14.71 18.51
C MET A 1 -37.15 -13.84 17.36
N ARG A 2 -37.64 -12.62 17.62
CA ARG A 2 -37.99 -11.67 16.54
C ARG A 2 -36.68 -11.21 15.90
N THR A 3 -36.49 -11.52 14.62
CA THR A 3 -35.40 -10.97 13.82
C THR A 3 -35.61 -9.46 13.76
N ALA A 4 -34.72 -8.69 14.38
CA ALA A 4 -34.73 -7.24 14.22
C ALA A 4 -34.64 -6.93 12.72
N SER A 5 -35.55 -6.11 12.18
CA SER A 5 -35.50 -5.72 10.78
C SER A 5 -34.26 -4.88 10.53
N ILE A 6 -33.34 -5.39 9.71
CA ILE A 6 -32.16 -4.65 9.30
C ILE A 6 -32.57 -3.68 8.19
N HIS A 7 -32.68 -2.39 8.50
CA HIS A 7 -33.04 -1.37 7.52
C HIS A 7 -31.86 -1.08 6.58
N ARG A 8 -32.15 -0.96 5.27
CA ARG A 8 -31.17 -0.63 4.23
C ARG A 8 -31.53 0.70 3.58
N ARG A 9 -30.51 1.46 3.20
CA ARG A 9 -30.65 2.73 2.46
C ARG A 9 -29.65 2.78 1.30
N ARG A 10 -30.08 3.32 0.17
CA ARG A 10 -29.23 3.60 -0.98
C ARG A 10 -28.45 4.90 -0.75
N ILE A 11 -27.13 4.85 -0.95
CA ILE A 11 -26.22 5.99 -0.88
C ILE A 11 -25.17 5.89 -1.99
N THR A 12 -24.51 7.00 -2.32
CA THR A 12 -23.40 7.06 -3.28
C THR A 12 -22.22 7.77 -2.60
N PRO A 13 -21.28 7.04 -1.97
CA PRO A 13 -20.12 7.66 -1.34
C PRO A 13 -19.16 8.22 -2.38
N SER A 14 -18.41 9.27 -2.04
CA SER A 14 -17.44 9.91 -2.95
C SER A 14 -16.17 9.09 -3.19
N VAL A 15 -15.90 8.10 -2.33
CA VAL A 15 -14.85 7.09 -2.47
C VAL A 15 -15.35 5.77 -1.91
N LEU A 16 -14.78 4.64 -2.36
CA LEU A 16 -15.13 3.31 -1.87
C LEU A 16 -13.90 2.61 -1.28
N TYR A 17 -13.66 2.84 0.01
CA TYR A 17 -12.60 2.18 0.76
C TYR A 17 -13.19 1.60 2.05
N PRO A 18 -13.77 0.38 2.01
CA PRO A 18 -14.40 -0.26 3.17
C PRO A 18 -13.40 -0.84 4.19
N GLY A 19 -12.11 -0.50 4.05
CA GLY A 19 -11.03 -0.97 4.92
C GLY A 19 -9.92 -1.64 4.12
N THR A 20 -9.20 -0.86 3.31
CA THR A 20 -8.04 -1.37 2.56
C THR A 20 -6.75 -1.04 3.31
N PRO A 21 -5.71 -1.89 3.26
CA PRO A 21 -4.43 -1.53 3.83
C PRO A 21 -3.85 -0.31 3.10
N VAL A 22 -3.26 0.61 3.87
CA VAL A 22 -2.36 1.61 3.30
C VAL A 22 -1.10 0.91 2.82
N LEU A 23 -0.58 1.37 1.69
CA LEU A 23 0.62 0.86 1.07
C LEU A 23 1.50 2.03 0.61
N LEU A 24 2.80 1.95 0.86
CA LEU A 24 3.81 2.86 0.32
C LEU A 24 4.60 2.13 -0.77
N MET A 25 4.32 2.44 -2.04
CA MET A 25 5.03 1.85 -3.17
C MET A 25 6.31 2.63 -3.47
N THR A 26 7.47 1.99 -3.37
CA THR A 26 8.73 2.59 -3.84
C THR A 26 9.05 2.14 -5.26
N THR A 27 9.57 3.07 -6.05
CA THR A 27 9.87 2.91 -7.49
C THR A 27 11.12 3.72 -7.83
N LEU A 28 11.81 3.38 -8.91
CA LEU A 28 13.06 4.04 -9.30
C LEU A 28 12.83 5.25 -10.20
N ASN A 29 13.41 6.40 -9.84
CA ASN A 29 13.48 7.58 -10.69
C ASN A 29 14.60 7.43 -11.76
N ASP A 30 14.62 8.34 -12.73
CA ASP A 30 15.62 8.36 -13.81
C ASP A 30 17.08 8.50 -13.30
N ASP A 31 17.28 9.13 -12.13
CA ASP A 31 18.58 9.33 -11.49
C ASP A 31 19.00 8.18 -10.55
N GLY A 32 18.21 7.10 -10.49
CA GLY A 32 18.45 5.96 -9.60
C GLY A 32 17.99 6.16 -8.15
N SER A 33 17.46 7.33 -7.78
CA SER A 33 16.83 7.52 -6.46
C SER A 33 15.46 6.84 -6.38
N SER A 34 15.01 6.50 -5.17
CA SER A 34 13.67 5.91 -4.97
C SER A 34 12.61 6.96 -4.66
N ASN A 35 11.46 6.88 -5.34
CA ASN A 35 10.27 7.67 -5.08
C ASN A 35 9.22 6.85 -4.33
N ILE A 36 8.58 7.43 -3.31
CA ILE A 36 7.48 6.82 -2.53
C ILE A 36 6.11 7.25 -3.07
N SER A 37 5.21 6.32 -3.39
CA SER A 37 3.82 6.60 -3.77
C SER A 37 2.85 5.95 -2.78
N PRO A 38 2.12 6.73 -1.97
CA PRO A 38 1.02 6.19 -1.16
C PRO A 38 -0.11 5.65 -2.03
N LEU A 39 -0.59 4.45 -1.71
CA LEU A 39 -1.66 3.72 -2.41
C LEU A 39 -2.60 3.08 -1.39
N SER A 40 -3.85 2.86 -1.81
CA SER A 40 -4.87 2.12 -1.06
C SER A 40 -5.65 1.13 -1.93
N SER A 41 -5.36 1.08 -3.23
CA SER A 41 -5.97 0.18 -4.21
C SER A 41 -5.03 -1.00 -4.47
N PHE A 42 -5.18 -2.05 -3.67
CA PHE A 42 -4.32 -3.24 -3.67
C PHE A 42 -5.12 -4.51 -3.35
N TRP A 43 -4.77 -5.61 -4.01
CA TRP A 43 -5.10 -6.97 -3.55
C TRP A 43 -4.03 -7.97 -4.00
N ALA A 44 -3.98 -9.14 -3.35
CA ALA A 44 -3.06 -10.22 -3.67
C ALA A 44 -3.79 -11.55 -3.88
N LEU A 45 -3.27 -12.38 -4.78
CA LEU A 45 -3.75 -13.74 -5.01
C LEU A 45 -2.59 -14.64 -5.48
N GLY A 46 -2.33 -15.71 -4.73
CA GLY A 46 -1.17 -16.58 -4.98
C GLY A 46 0.13 -15.78 -4.90
N ASN A 47 0.96 -15.85 -5.94
CA ASN A 47 2.21 -15.10 -6.04
C ASN A 47 2.07 -13.76 -6.79
N ARG A 48 0.86 -13.21 -6.84
CA ARG A 48 0.53 -11.99 -7.60
C ARG A 48 -0.05 -10.92 -6.71
N VAL A 49 0.21 -9.68 -7.12
CA VAL A 49 -0.40 -8.47 -6.58
C VAL A 49 -1.03 -7.70 -7.72
N VAL A 50 -2.12 -6.99 -7.44
CA VAL A 50 -2.73 -6.07 -8.39
C VAL A 50 -2.96 -4.72 -7.73
N LEU A 51 -2.60 -3.65 -8.44
CA LEU A 51 -2.66 -2.27 -7.99
C LEU A 51 -3.53 -1.43 -8.91
N GLY A 52 -4.28 -0.50 -8.34
CA GLY A 52 -4.85 0.63 -9.08
C GLY A 52 -3.93 1.84 -8.96
N LEU A 53 -3.43 2.37 -10.07
CA LEU A 53 -2.45 3.45 -10.08
C LEU A 53 -2.88 4.62 -10.96
N GLY A 54 -2.94 5.82 -10.40
CA GLY A 54 -3.22 7.05 -11.15
C GLY A 54 -2.10 7.39 -12.13
N THR A 55 -2.46 7.64 -13.39
CA THR A 55 -1.53 7.89 -14.51
C THR A 55 -0.77 9.22 -14.40
N GLN A 56 -1.21 10.13 -13.54
CA GLN A 56 -0.52 11.40 -13.24
C GLN A 56 0.52 11.27 -12.11
N GLY A 57 0.84 10.05 -11.69
CA GLY A 57 1.78 9.76 -10.61
C GLY A 57 3.21 9.52 -11.08
N GLN A 58 4.20 9.94 -10.27
CA GLN A 58 5.60 9.59 -10.51
C GLN A 58 5.80 8.07 -10.49
N GLY A 59 5.12 7.36 -9.57
CA GLY A 59 5.18 5.89 -9.53
C GLY A 59 4.70 5.23 -10.83
N TYR A 60 3.71 5.80 -11.51
CA TYR A 60 3.26 5.29 -12.81
C TYR A 60 4.35 5.48 -13.87
N ARG A 61 4.86 6.71 -14.01
CA ARG A 61 5.97 7.00 -14.93
C ARG A 61 7.18 6.09 -14.68
N ASN A 62 7.56 5.93 -13.42
CA ASN A 62 8.67 5.07 -13.05
C ASN A 62 8.42 3.61 -13.47
N LEU A 63 7.22 3.07 -13.23
CA LEU A 63 6.88 1.69 -13.61
C LEU A 63 6.82 1.46 -15.13
N GLN A 64 6.49 2.49 -15.91
CA GLN A 64 6.57 2.42 -17.38
C GLN A 64 8.01 2.29 -17.87
N LEU A 65 8.97 2.89 -17.16
CA LEU A 65 10.39 2.88 -17.53
C LEU A 65 11.13 1.69 -16.92
N ARG A 66 10.74 1.28 -15.72
CA ARG A 66 11.38 0.25 -14.91
C ARG A 66 10.30 -0.57 -14.19
N SER A 67 10.15 -1.82 -14.59
CA SER A 67 9.07 -2.69 -14.13
C SER A 67 9.33 -3.31 -12.76
N GLU A 68 9.81 -2.53 -11.79
CA GLU A 68 10.18 -2.98 -10.45
C GLU A 68 9.63 -2.02 -9.38
N CYS A 69 9.14 -2.59 -8.28
CA CYS A 69 8.71 -1.84 -7.10
C CYS A 69 8.87 -2.64 -5.81
N VAL A 70 8.89 -1.93 -4.69
CA VAL A 70 8.65 -2.52 -3.37
C VAL A 70 7.33 -1.99 -2.84
N LEU A 71 6.50 -2.89 -2.33
CA LEU A 71 5.25 -2.58 -1.66
C LEU A 71 5.50 -2.62 -0.15
N ASN A 72 5.60 -1.45 0.48
CA ASN A 72 5.90 -1.31 1.91
C ASN A 72 4.61 -1.05 2.69
N PHE A 73 4.23 -1.95 3.58
CA PHE A 73 3.03 -1.87 4.38
C PHE A 73 3.35 -1.23 5.74
N PRO A 74 2.92 0.02 6.01
CA PRO A 74 3.05 0.63 7.32
C PRO A 74 2.15 -0.05 8.36
N SER A 75 2.59 -0.05 9.60
CA SER A 75 1.70 -0.29 10.74
C SER A 75 0.96 0.99 11.11
N SER A 76 -0.01 0.88 12.02
CA SER A 76 -0.72 2.05 12.56
C SER A 76 0.21 3.10 13.19
N ALA A 77 1.43 2.71 13.63
CA ALA A 77 2.40 3.63 14.21
C ALA A 77 2.97 4.64 13.18
N GLN A 78 2.99 4.30 11.89
CA GLN A 78 3.52 5.17 10.83
C GLN A 78 2.47 6.14 10.26
N ALA A 79 1.26 6.25 10.84
CA ALA A 79 0.18 7.10 10.31
C ALA A 79 0.63 8.56 10.08
N ALA A 80 1.35 9.15 11.03
CA ALA A 80 1.85 10.51 10.91
C ALA A 80 2.88 10.67 9.77
N GLN A 81 3.77 9.70 9.59
CA GLN A 81 4.78 9.71 8.53
C GLN A 81 4.14 9.55 7.13
N VAL A 82 3.12 8.68 7.02
CA VAL A 82 2.31 8.52 5.81
C VAL A 82 1.62 9.85 5.46
N GLU A 83 0.98 10.50 6.42
CA GLU A 83 0.28 11.76 6.19
C GLU A 83 1.23 12.90 5.83
N ALA A 84 2.43 12.95 6.43
CA ALA A 84 3.45 13.94 6.13
C ALA A 84 3.84 13.99 4.63
N ILE A 85 3.76 12.86 3.92
CA ILE A 85 4.07 12.78 2.49
C ILE A 85 2.81 12.79 1.59
N ALA A 86 1.60 12.83 2.14
CA ALA A 86 0.36 12.63 1.37
C ALA A 86 0.13 13.70 0.30
N ARG A 87 0.58 14.94 0.54
CA ARG A 87 0.49 16.06 -0.42
C ARG A 87 1.72 16.21 -1.32
N ALA A 88 2.67 15.28 -1.26
CA ALA A 88 3.90 15.34 -2.02
C ALA A 88 3.82 14.52 -3.32
N THR A 89 4.40 15.04 -4.41
CA THR A 89 4.56 14.30 -5.66
C THR A 89 6.01 14.37 -6.16
N GLY A 90 6.50 13.26 -6.72
CA GLY A 90 7.82 13.23 -7.35
C GLY A 90 7.86 13.90 -8.73
N CYS A 91 6.70 14.15 -9.35
CA CYS A 91 6.62 14.78 -10.66
C CYS A 91 7.10 16.24 -10.61
N ASN A 92 7.94 16.61 -11.58
CA ASN A 92 8.38 17.97 -11.82
C ASN A 92 8.38 18.25 -13.34
N PRO A 93 7.55 19.18 -13.85
CA PRO A 93 6.58 19.99 -13.12
C PRO A 93 5.44 19.15 -12.49
N VAL A 94 4.81 19.68 -11.44
CA VAL A 94 3.60 19.06 -10.85
C VAL A 94 2.47 19.12 -11.88
N PRO A 95 1.76 18.03 -12.20
CA PRO A 95 0.62 18.06 -13.12
C PRO A 95 -0.48 19.04 -12.67
N THR A 96 -1.09 19.78 -13.60
CA THR A 96 -2.08 20.83 -13.30
C THR A 96 -3.21 20.37 -12.39
N ALA A 97 -3.80 19.21 -12.64
CA ALA A 97 -4.87 18.67 -11.80
C ALA A 97 -4.40 18.38 -10.36
N LYS A 98 -3.14 17.96 -10.18
CA LYS A 98 -2.53 17.77 -8.86
C LYS A 98 -2.23 19.09 -8.16
N GLN A 99 -1.76 20.10 -8.90
CA GLN A 99 -1.58 21.45 -8.35
C GLN A 99 -2.91 22.00 -7.81
N ALA A 100 -4.01 21.82 -8.55
CA ALA A 100 -5.35 22.23 -8.14
C ALA A 100 -5.84 21.52 -6.85
N MET A 101 -5.37 20.30 -6.60
CA MET A 101 -5.60 19.57 -5.34
C MET A 101 -4.61 19.94 -4.22
N GLY A 102 -3.69 20.87 -4.46
CA GLY A 102 -2.71 21.34 -3.49
C GLY A 102 -1.50 20.43 -3.29
N TYR A 103 -1.18 19.58 -4.27
CA TYR A 103 0.07 18.81 -4.27
C TYR A 103 1.28 19.70 -4.56
N VAL A 104 2.40 19.38 -3.91
CA VAL A 104 3.68 20.06 -4.11
C VAL A 104 4.75 19.09 -4.59
N HIS A 105 5.69 19.59 -5.40
CA HIS A 105 6.83 18.79 -5.83
C HIS A 105 7.77 18.57 -4.64
N VAL A 106 8.11 17.30 -4.39
CA VAL A 106 9.14 16.91 -3.43
C VAL A 106 9.94 15.78 -4.05
N ARG A 107 11.23 16.02 -4.27
CA ARG A 107 12.15 15.02 -4.81
C ARG A 107 12.38 13.89 -3.82
N ASP A 108 12.73 14.23 -2.58
CA ASP A 108 13.05 13.26 -1.53
C ASP A 108 11.91 13.12 -0.51
N LYS A 109 11.05 12.12 -0.76
CA LYS A 109 9.97 11.78 0.17
C LYS A 109 10.41 10.89 1.33
N PHE A 110 11.58 10.27 1.26
CA PHE A 110 12.14 9.57 2.41
C PHE A 110 12.47 10.58 3.50
N ALA A 111 13.22 11.64 3.15
CA ALA A 111 13.53 12.72 4.07
C ALA A 111 12.27 13.43 4.60
N LEU A 112 11.31 13.75 3.73
CA LEU A 112 10.06 14.42 4.15
C LEU A 112 9.24 13.60 5.15
N GLY A 113 9.15 12.28 4.94
CA GLY A 113 8.40 11.37 5.82
C GLY A 113 9.20 10.86 7.01
N GLY A 114 10.49 11.20 7.12
CA GLY A 114 11.40 10.63 8.12
C GLY A 114 11.55 9.12 7.97
N PHE A 115 11.55 8.60 6.75
CA PHE A 115 11.73 7.19 6.45
C PHE A 115 13.19 6.84 6.18
N THR A 116 13.62 5.68 6.63
CA THR A 116 14.95 5.14 6.36
C THR A 116 14.90 4.19 5.16
N ALA A 117 15.73 4.46 4.15
CA ALA A 117 15.85 3.61 2.98
C ALA A 117 16.69 2.36 3.28
N VAL A 118 16.21 1.19 2.86
CA VAL A 118 16.91 -0.10 2.99
C VAL A 118 17.03 -0.75 1.61
N VAL A 119 18.19 -1.35 1.32
CA VAL A 119 18.45 -2.02 0.05
C VAL A 119 17.55 -3.24 -0.08
N SER A 120 16.93 -3.39 -1.26
CA SER A 120 16.14 -4.57 -1.61
C SER A 120 16.99 -5.73 -2.12
N THR A 121 16.47 -6.95 -2.02
CA THR A 121 17.19 -8.18 -2.34
C THR A 121 17.13 -8.51 -3.83
N HIS A 122 15.95 -8.37 -4.45
CA HIS A 122 15.66 -8.82 -5.82
C HIS A 122 15.22 -7.70 -6.78
N VAL A 123 15.03 -6.48 -6.29
CA VAL A 123 14.61 -5.32 -7.09
C VAL A 123 15.45 -4.09 -6.74
N ALA A 124 15.54 -3.13 -7.67
CA ALA A 124 16.34 -1.93 -7.50
C ALA A 124 15.76 -0.86 -6.55
N PRO A 125 14.44 -0.60 -6.49
CA PRO A 125 13.90 0.41 -5.58
C PRO A 125 14.14 0.05 -4.12
N MET A 126 14.46 1.05 -3.28
CA MET A 126 14.71 0.87 -1.86
C MET A 126 13.41 0.54 -1.11
N ALA A 127 13.48 -0.35 -0.13
CA ALA A 127 12.43 -0.57 0.86
C ALA A 127 12.44 0.53 1.94
N ILE A 128 11.37 0.59 2.74
CA ILE A 128 11.23 1.50 3.88
C ILE A 128 11.41 0.69 5.17
N ALA A 129 12.43 1.03 5.97
CA ALA A 129 12.79 0.30 7.18
C ALA A 129 11.64 0.24 8.19
N GLU A 130 10.91 1.33 8.35
CA GLU A 130 9.87 1.48 9.36
C GLU A 130 8.58 0.73 9.01
N CYS A 131 8.40 0.28 7.76
CA CYS A 131 7.25 -0.52 7.36
C CYS A 131 7.48 -1.98 7.74
N PRO A 132 6.69 -2.59 8.63
CA PRO A 132 7.02 -3.93 9.14
C PRO A 132 6.83 -5.08 8.16
N LEU A 133 6.16 -4.85 7.03
CA LEU A 133 6.03 -5.83 5.96
C LEU A 133 6.37 -5.16 4.63
N GLN A 134 7.33 -5.73 3.89
CA GLN A 134 7.71 -5.26 2.56
C GLN A 134 7.61 -6.40 1.54
N VAL A 135 7.10 -6.09 0.35
CA VAL A 135 6.94 -7.07 -0.73
C VAL A 135 7.61 -6.54 -1.98
N GLU A 136 8.68 -7.21 -2.39
CA GLU A 136 9.38 -6.90 -3.63
C GLU A 136 8.63 -7.50 -4.81
N ALA A 137 8.40 -6.70 -5.85
CA ALA A 137 7.61 -7.13 -7.00
C ALA A 137 8.18 -6.61 -8.32
N THR A 138 8.03 -7.44 -9.36
CA THR A 138 8.24 -7.02 -10.76
C THR A 138 6.89 -6.89 -11.45
N VAL A 139 6.66 -5.77 -12.14
CA VAL A 139 5.46 -5.56 -12.96
C VAL A 139 5.48 -6.52 -14.14
N MET A 140 4.35 -7.19 -14.35
CA MET A 140 4.13 -8.10 -15.46
C MET A 140 3.30 -7.47 -16.56
N ALA A 141 2.29 -6.70 -16.18
CA ALA A 141 1.39 -6.07 -17.12
C ALA A 141 0.77 -4.80 -16.52
N MET A 142 0.42 -3.87 -17.39
CA MET A 142 -0.37 -2.69 -17.07
C MET A 142 -1.47 -2.55 -18.11
N HIS A 143 -2.71 -2.44 -17.65
CA HIS A 143 -3.88 -2.35 -18.50
C HIS A 143 -4.70 -1.10 -18.17
N PRO A 144 -5.27 -0.42 -19.18
CA PRO A 144 -6.34 0.53 -18.90
C PRO A 144 -7.56 -0.21 -18.32
N PRO A 145 -8.44 0.49 -17.59
CA PRO A 145 -9.76 -0.06 -17.28
C PRO A 145 -10.55 -0.37 -18.56
N GLY A 146 -11.56 -1.24 -18.44
CA GLY A 146 -12.37 -1.65 -19.59
C GLY A 146 -13.16 -0.50 -20.25
N GLU A 147 -13.50 0.53 -19.48
CA GLU A 147 -14.08 1.78 -19.97
C GLU A 147 -13.24 2.96 -19.45
N ASP A 148 -12.99 3.94 -20.32
CA ASP A 148 -12.35 5.20 -19.92
C ASP A 148 -13.41 6.22 -19.54
N ASP A 149 -13.65 6.35 -18.24
CA ASP A 149 -14.54 7.34 -17.64
C ASP A 149 -13.79 8.63 -17.24
N GLY A 150 -12.55 8.80 -17.72
CA GLY A 150 -11.71 9.96 -17.43
C GLY A 150 -11.10 9.96 -16.03
N GLN A 151 -11.26 8.90 -15.22
CA GLN A 151 -10.63 8.81 -13.90
C GLN A 151 -9.10 8.68 -13.98
N GLY A 152 -8.55 8.25 -15.12
CA GLY A 152 -7.12 8.32 -15.42
C GLY A 152 -6.25 7.42 -14.55
N PHE A 153 -6.58 6.12 -14.48
CA PHE A 153 -5.78 5.10 -13.77
C PHE A 153 -5.47 3.90 -14.66
N VAL A 154 -4.52 3.06 -14.21
CA VAL A 154 -4.21 1.75 -14.79
C VAL A 154 -4.33 0.65 -13.74
N ILE A 155 -4.59 -0.56 -14.21
CA ILE A 155 -4.56 -1.81 -13.45
C ILE A 155 -3.18 -2.42 -13.67
N VAL A 156 -2.38 -2.49 -12.62
CA VAL A 156 -1.01 -3.03 -12.66
C VAL A 156 -1.02 -4.42 -12.06
N GLU A 157 -0.56 -5.43 -12.81
CA GLU A 157 -0.31 -6.77 -12.31
C GLU A 157 1.19 -6.94 -12.00
N GLY A 158 1.51 -7.40 -10.78
CA GLY A 158 2.87 -7.66 -10.33
C GLY A 158 3.09 -9.10 -9.88
N ARG A 159 4.32 -9.59 -10.08
CA ARG A 159 4.83 -10.86 -9.53
C ARG A 159 5.56 -10.59 -8.23
N ILE A 160 5.16 -11.25 -7.14
CA ILE A 160 5.89 -11.24 -5.88
C ILE A 160 7.23 -11.96 -6.09
N ARG A 161 8.33 -11.31 -5.70
CA ARG A 161 9.70 -11.83 -5.76
C ARG A 161 10.22 -12.20 -4.39
N CYS A 162 9.95 -11.35 -3.41
CA CYS A 162 10.38 -11.55 -2.04
C CYS A 162 9.41 -10.88 -1.08
N VAL A 163 9.32 -11.43 0.14
CA VAL A 163 8.56 -10.84 1.24
C VAL A 163 9.53 -10.72 2.41
N HIS A 164 9.67 -9.51 2.92
CA HIS A 164 10.40 -9.21 4.14
C HIS A 164 9.41 -8.79 5.21
N ALA A 165 9.64 -9.24 6.44
CA ALA A 165 8.86 -8.83 7.60
C ALA A 165 9.81 -8.54 8.76
N HIS A 166 9.45 -7.59 9.62
CA HIS A 166 10.14 -7.43 10.90
C HIS A 166 9.94 -8.68 11.75
N GLU A 167 10.99 -9.13 12.42
CA GLU A 167 10.95 -10.34 13.23
C GLU A 167 9.86 -10.27 14.32
N ASP A 168 9.62 -9.08 14.88
CA ASP A 168 8.62 -8.84 15.92
C ASP A 168 7.17 -9.08 15.47
N ILE A 169 6.89 -9.10 14.17
CA ILE A 169 5.58 -9.46 13.60
C ILE A 169 5.56 -10.86 12.99
N THR A 170 6.62 -11.65 13.13
CA THR A 170 6.68 -13.04 12.65
C THR A 170 6.48 -14.03 13.80
N VAL A 171 6.12 -15.27 13.43
CA VAL A 171 6.12 -16.40 14.37
C VAL A 171 7.46 -17.11 14.28
N ASP A 172 8.21 -17.11 15.39
CA ASP A 172 9.55 -17.69 15.53
C ASP A 172 9.68 -19.08 14.87
N GLY A 173 10.72 -19.25 14.06
CA GLY A 173 11.02 -20.51 13.39
C GLY A 173 10.08 -20.90 12.25
N THR A 174 9.19 -20.00 11.81
CA THR A 174 8.24 -20.25 10.72
C THR A 174 8.29 -19.17 9.63
N GLN A 175 7.45 -19.31 8.60
CA GLN A 175 7.25 -18.32 7.54
C GLN A 175 5.89 -17.59 7.68
N HIS A 176 5.37 -17.48 8.90
CA HIS A 176 4.05 -16.91 9.17
C HIS A 176 4.12 -15.56 9.89
N ILE A 177 3.17 -14.69 9.55
CA ILE A 177 2.91 -13.45 10.28
C ILE A 177 2.13 -13.74 11.56
N ASP A 178 2.59 -13.20 12.68
CA ASP A 178 1.84 -13.17 13.93
C ASP A 178 0.75 -12.09 13.85
N VAL A 179 -0.48 -12.53 13.62
CA VAL A 179 -1.66 -11.66 13.50
C VAL A 179 -2.06 -10.96 14.82
N THR A 180 -1.51 -11.39 15.96
CA THR A 180 -1.71 -10.71 17.24
C THR A 180 -0.81 -9.48 17.35
N ARG A 181 0.37 -9.52 16.71
CA ARG A 181 1.39 -8.46 16.72
C ARG A 181 1.32 -7.55 15.50
N TRP A 182 0.96 -8.07 14.33
CA TRP A 182 0.78 -7.28 13.12
C TRP A 182 -0.43 -6.35 13.22
N LYS A 183 -0.19 -5.03 13.09
CA LYS A 183 -1.20 -3.97 13.17
C LYS A 183 -1.10 -3.05 11.94
N PRO A 184 -1.60 -3.47 10.77
CA PRO A 184 -1.52 -2.66 9.55
C PRO A 184 -2.29 -1.34 9.70
N LEU A 185 -1.80 -0.29 9.05
CA LEU A 185 -2.56 0.95 8.86
C LEU A 185 -3.67 0.72 7.82
N ILE A 186 -4.92 0.96 8.21
CA ILE A 186 -6.09 0.77 7.34
C ILE A 186 -6.62 2.12 6.87
N TYR A 187 -6.84 2.24 5.57
CA TYR A 187 -7.54 3.36 4.95
C TYR A 187 -9.04 3.04 4.85
N LEU A 188 -9.85 3.82 5.56
CA LEU A 188 -11.30 3.66 5.64
C LEU A 188 -11.97 5.00 5.30
N PHE A 189 -12.54 5.11 4.10
CA PHE A 189 -13.20 6.35 3.62
C PHE A 189 -12.44 7.65 3.97
N ARG A 190 -11.15 7.72 3.62
CA ARG A 190 -10.25 8.86 3.91
C ARG A 190 -9.86 9.08 5.37
N HIS A 191 -10.03 8.06 6.21
CA HIS A 191 -9.55 8.03 7.58
C HIS A 191 -8.51 6.91 7.72
N TYR A 192 -7.60 7.09 8.68
CA TYR A 192 -6.65 6.06 9.07
C TYR A 192 -7.10 5.37 10.35
N LEU A 193 -7.10 4.04 10.34
CA LEU A 193 -7.43 3.21 11.50
C LEU A 193 -6.33 2.18 11.75
N GLY A 194 -6.19 1.76 13.00
CA GLY A 194 -5.46 0.55 13.37
C GLY A 194 -6.39 -0.66 13.47
N VAL A 195 -5.82 -1.86 13.41
CA VAL A 195 -6.53 -3.12 13.65
C VAL A 195 -6.44 -3.49 15.14
N SER A 196 -7.50 -4.06 15.71
CA SER A 196 -7.52 -4.51 17.11
C SER A 196 -7.01 -5.96 17.27
N ALA A 197 -7.33 -6.62 18.38
CA ALA A 197 -7.03 -8.04 18.58
C ALA A 197 -7.84 -8.92 17.60
N PRO A 198 -7.30 -10.09 17.18
CA PRO A 198 -8.07 -11.03 16.36
C PRO A 198 -9.38 -11.46 17.03
N VAL A 199 -10.46 -11.51 16.26
CA VAL A 199 -11.81 -11.86 16.74
C VAL A 199 -12.22 -13.31 16.45
N GLY A 200 -11.37 -14.05 15.75
CA GLY A 200 -11.63 -15.43 15.36
C GLY A 200 -10.69 -15.90 14.25
N ARG A 201 -10.68 -17.21 14.03
CA ARG A 201 -9.78 -17.88 13.07
C ARG A 201 -10.58 -18.55 11.97
N ASN A 202 -10.15 -18.42 10.71
CA ASN A 202 -10.74 -19.23 9.63
C ASN A 202 -10.17 -20.67 9.65
N PHE A 203 -10.81 -21.61 8.94
CA PHE A 203 -10.39 -23.02 8.97
C PHE A 203 -9.04 -23.31 8.27
N ARG A 204 -8.49 -22.35 7.50
CA ARG A 204 -7.22 -22.47 6.78
C ARG A 204 -6.05 -21.79 7.50
N ALA A 205 -6.28 -21.13 8.62
CA ALA A 205 -5.22 -20.43 9.32
C ALA A 205 -4.31 -21.43 10.04
N GLU A 206 -3.02 -21.37 9.70
CA GLU A 206 -1.99 -22.28 10.20
C GLU A 206 -1.36 -21.78 11.51
N THR A 207 -1.55 -20.50 11.86
CA THR A 207 -1.06 -19.93 13.11
C THR A 207 -2.06 -20.12 14.26
N PRO A 208 -1.58 -20.45 15.48
CA PRO A 208 -2.43 -20.52 16.66
C PRO A 208 -2.96 -19.13 17.03
N MET A 209 -4.23 -19.06 17.42
CA MET A 209 -4.81 -17.87 18.04
C MET A 209 -4.93 -18.15 19.52
N ARG A 210 -4.14 -17.47 20.35
CA ARG A 210 -4.43 -17.39 21.78
C ARG A 210 -5.53 -16.35 21.94
N LEU A 211 -6.79 -16.81 21.98
CA LEU A 211 -7.89 -15.95 22.37
C LEU A 211 -7.62 -15.43 23.79
N PRO A 212 -7.87 -14.14 24.08
CA PRO A 212 -7.87 -13.67 25.46
C PRO A 212 -8.83 -14.55 26.28
N ALA A 213 -8.39 -14.96 27.46
CA ALA A 213 -9.20 -15.73 28.41
C ALA A 213 -10.45 -14.94 28.84
#